data_AF-Q46LC8-F1
#
_entry.id   AF-Q46LC8-F1
#
_cell.length_a   1.000
_cell.length_b   1.000
_cell.length_c   1.000
_cell.angle_alpha   90.00
_cell.angle_beta   90.00
_cell.angle_gamma   90.00
#
_symmetry.space_group_name_H-M   'P 1'
#
loop_
_entity.id
_entity.type
_entity.pdbx_description
1 polymer ?
#
loop_
_entity_poly.entity_id
_entity_poly.type
_entity_poly.pdbx_seq_one_letter_code
_entity_poly.pdbx_strand_id
1 'polypeptide(L)' 'MNTNAKIDALQLMLTDLRTRNESIRHKAAFKGCQPEFQSLVTTLIDQLETQLNEEKQIHRGKLNFNG' A
#
# COMPACT_ATOMS: atom_id res chain seq x y z
N MET A 1 -6.99 20.27 0.56
CA MET A 1 -5.57 19.99 0.32
C MET A 1 -5.45 18.70 -0.49
N ASN A 2 -4.99 18.87 -1.73
CA ASN A 2 -4.63 17.91 -2.79
C ASN A 2 -4.88 16.41 -2.54
N THR A 3 -6.10 15.92 -2.80
CA THR A 3 -6.45 14.48 -2.77
C THR A 3 -5.53 13.64 -3.68
N ASN A 4 -5.00 14.22 -4.76
CA ASN A 4 -4.01 13.58 -5.61
C ASN A 4 -2.70 13.32 -4.86
N ALA A 5 -2.20 14.26 -4.05
CA ALA A 5 -0.97 14.05 -3.29
C ALA A 5 -1.07 12.87 -2.29
N LYS A 6 -2.26 12.61 -1.73
CA LYS A 6 -2.50 11.46 -0.86
C LYS A 6 -2.53 10.14 -1.65
N ILE A 7 -3.18 10.12 -2.81
CA ILE A 7 -3.18 8.98 -3.74
C ILE A 7 -1.74 8.67 -4.20
N ASP A 8 -0.99 9.69 -4.62
CA ASP A 8 0.40 9.55 -5.07
C ASP A 8 1.30 9.02 -3.95
N ALA A 9 1.13 9.52 -2.73
CA ALA A 9 1.86 9.04 -1.55
C ALA A 9 1.55 7.55 -1.26
N LEU A 10 0.29 7.14 -1.30
CA LEU A 10 -0.11 5.75 -1.07
C LEU A 10 0.45 4.82 -2.16
N GLN A 11 0.48 5.26 -3.42
CA GLN A 11 1.10 4.51 -4.52
C GLN A 11 2.62 4.40 -4.37
N LEU A 12 3.28 5.46 -3.91
CA LEU A 12 4.71 5.46 -3.62
C LEU A 12 5.03 4.48 -2.47
N MET A 13 4.23 4.49 -1.40
CA MET A 13 4.39 3.57 -0.27
C MET A 13 4.22 2.10 -0.68
N LEU A 14 3.23 1.78 -1.53
CA LEU A 14 3.06 0.43 -2.08
C LEU A 14 4.27 -0.02 -2.90
N THR A 15 4.85 0.89 -3.68
CA THR A 15 6.02 0.61 -4.52
C THR A 15 7.27 0.38 -3.67
N ASP A 16 7.48 1.22 -2.64
CA ASP A 16 8.57 1.04 -1.67
C ASP A 16 8.44 -0.30 -0.94
N LEU A 17 7.23 -0.61 -0.45
CA LEU A 17 6.96 -1.86 0.27
C LEU A 17 7.25 -3.09 -0.59
N ARG A 18 6.83 -3.10 -1.86
CA ARG A 18 7.09 -4.21 -2.80
C ARG A 18 8.58 -4.38 -3.11
N THR A 19 9.29 -3.28 -3.33
CA THR A 19 10.74 -3.29 -3.57
C THR A 19 11.49 -3.81 -2.35
N ARG A 20 11.14 -3.33 -1.16
CA ARG A 20 11.78 -3.76 0.09
C ARG A 20 11.43 -5.19 0.46
N ASN A 21 10.21 -5.64 0.15
CA ASN A 21 9.76 -7.00 0.41
C ASN A 21 10.72 -8.03 -0.21
N GLU A 22 11.15 -7.83 -1.45
CA GLU A 22 12.11 -8.73 -2.12
C GLU A 22 13.40 -8.90 -1.29
N SER A 23 14.01 -7.78 -0.88
CA SER A 23 15.24 -7.80 -0.09
C SER A 23 15.08 -8.43 1.30
N ILE A 24 13.92 -8.24 1.94
CA ILE A 24 13.65 -8.71 3.31
C ILE A 24 13.22 -10.18 3.30
N ARG A 25 12.54 -10.65 2.25
CA ARG A 25 12.09 -12.04 2.08
C ARG A 25 13.26 -13.02 2.20
N HIS A 26 14.39 -12.70 1.58
CA HIS A 26 15.61 -13.52 1.70
C HIS A 26 16.15 -13.57 3.14
N LYS A 27 16.14 -12.44 3.86
CA LYS A 27 16.57 -12.38 5.27
C LYS A 27 15.62 -13.14 6.19
N ALA A 28 14.31 -13.05 5.95
CA ALA A 28 13.30 -13.77 6.73
C ALA A 28 13.39 -15.28 6.52
N ALA A 29 13.60 -15.73 5.28
CA ALA A 29 13.86 -17.14 4.97
C ALA A 29 15.10 -17.66 5.70
N PHE A 30 16.21 -16.89 5.67
CA PHE A 30 17.43 -17.26 6.40
C PHE A 30 17.22 -17.37 7.92
N LYS A 31 16.39 -16.50 8.50
CA LYS A 31 16.05 -16.51 9.93
C LYS A 31 14.94 -17.52 10.31
N GLY A 32 14.34 -18.20 9.34
CA GLY A 32 13.23 -19.12 9.56
C GLY A 32 11.88 -18.45 9.88
N CYS A 33 11.76 -17.12 9.71
CA CYS A 33 10.54 -16.35 9.98
C CYS A 33 9.80 -15.91 8.71
N GLN A 34 9.94 -16.67 7.62
CA GLN A 34 9.30 -16.37 6.34
C GLN A 34 7.75 -16.34 6.42
N PRO A 35 7.07 -17.25 7.14
CA PRO A 35 5.61 -17.22 7.25
C PRO A 35 5.08 -15.95 7.92
N GLU A 36 5.68 -15.54 9.04
CA GLU A 36 5.30 -14.35 9.79
C GLU A 36 5.57 -13.08 8.97
N PHE A 37 6.72 -13.05 8.30
CA PHE A 37 7.06 -11.96 7.40
C PHE A 37 6.07 -11.85 6.24
N GLN A 38 5.72 -12.98 5.61
CA GLN A 38 4.74 -13.00 4.53
C GLN A 38 3.37 -12.52 4.99
N SER A 39 2.91 -12.98 6.16
CA SER A 39 1.63 -12.54 6.74
C SER A 39 1.63 -11.03 7.02
N LEU A 40 2.72 -10.50 7.57
CA LEU A 40 2.86 -9.07 7.84
C LEU A 40 2.82 -8.25 6.55
N VAL A 41 3.59 -8.66 5.53
CA VAL A 41 3.62 -7.95 4.23
C VAL A 41 2.26 -7.97 3.56
N THR A 42 1.57 -9.13 3.55
CA THR A 42 0.22 -9.23 2.99
C THR A 42 -0.74 -8.27 3.71
N THR A 43 -0.67 -8.20 5.04
CA THR A 43 -1.51 -7.29 5.84
C THR A 43 -1.23 -5.82 5.49
N LEU A 44 0.04 -5.44 5.36
CA LEU A 44 0.43 -4.06 5.02
C LEU A 44 0.01 -3.66 3.60
N ILE A 45 0.13 -4.57 2.64
CA ILE A 45 -0.34 -4.34 1.27
C ILE A 45 -1.85 -4.12 1.27
N ASP A 46 -2.61 -4.99 1.92
CA ASP A 46 -4.07 -4.91 1.98
C ASP A 46 -4.56 -3.60 2.62
N GLN A 47 -3.91 -3.17 3.71
CA GLN A 47 -4.19 -1.89 4.36
C GLN A 47 -3.94 -0.69 3.43
N LEU A 48 -2.82 -0.69 2.71
CA LEU A 48 -2.48 0.39 1.78
C LEU A 48 -3.38 0.40 0.55
N GLU A 49 -3.73 -0.77 0.00
CA GLU A 49 -4.64 -0.89 -1.13
C GLU A 49 -6.07 -0.47 -0.78
N THR A 50 -6.54 -0.84 0.42
CA THR A 50 -7.83 -0.39 0.96
C THR A 50 -7.88 1.13 1.08
N GLN A 51 -6.89 1.73 1.74
CA GLN A 51 -6.82 3.20 1.88
C GLN A 51 -6.72 3.90 0.52
N LEU A 52 -5.96 3.34 -0.43
CA LEU A 52 -5.83 3.90 -1.77
C LEU A 52 -7.16 3.84 -2.53
N ASN A 53 -7.90 2.74 -2.40
CA ASN A 53 -9.19 2.60 -3.05
C ASN A 53 -10.21 3.57 -2.45
N GLU A 54 -10.28 3.67 -1.12
CA GLU A 54 -11.14 4.64 -0.41
C GLU A 54 -10.87 6.08 -0.87
N GLU A 55 -9.61 6.50 -0.91
CA GLU A 55 -9.23 7.84 -1.37
C GLU A 55 -9.60 8.09 -2.84
N LYS A 56 -9.45 7.08 -3.71
CA LYS A 56 -9.89 7.17 -5.10
C LYS A 56 -11.41 7.31 -5.22
N GLN A 57 -12.18 6.59 -4.40
CA GLN A 57 -13.64 6.70 -4.40
C GLN A 57 -14.09 8.07 -3.87
N ILE A 58 -13.48 8.56 -2.80
CA ILE A 58 -13.74 9.91 -2.27
C ILE A 58 -13.41 10.96 -3.34
N HIS A 59 -12.30 10.81 -4.05
CA HIS A 59 -11.92 11.73 -5.12
C HIS A 59 -12.92 11.72 -6.28
N ARG A 60 -13.35 10.53 -6.73
CA ARG A 60 -14.38 10.38 -7.78
C ARG A 60 -15.74 10.94 -7.36
N GLY A 61 -16.17 10.67 -6.13
CA GLY A 61 -17.42 11.20 -5.57
C GLY A 61 -17.41 12.73 -5.50
N LYS A 62 -16.27 13.33 -5.14
CA LYS A 62 -16.09 14.80 -5.16
C LYS A 62 -16.15 15.37 -6.59
N LEU A 63 -15.60 14.69 -7.59
CA LEU A 63 -15.70 15.14 -8.99
C LEU A 63 -17.15 15.12 -9.48
N ASN A 64 -17.92 14.09 -9.14
CA ASN A 64 -19.32 13.95 -9.56
C ASN A 64 -20.27 14.95 -8.89
N PHE A 65 -19.93 15.48 -7.71
CA PHE A 65 -20.77 16.44 -6.98
C PHE A 65 -20.50 17.91 -7.33
N ASN A 66 -19.40 18.21 -8.03
CA ASN A 66 -19.01 19.56 -8.46
C ASN A 66 -19.25 19.79 -9.97
N GLY A 67 -19.98 18.89 -10.65
CA GLY A 67 -20.34 18.96 -12.06
C GLY A 67 -21.79 19.38 -12.28
#